data_AF-A0A3S0RI38-F1
#
_entry.id   AF-A0A3S0RI38-F1
#
_cell.length_a   1.000
_cell.length_b   1.000
_cell.length_c   1.000
_cell.angle_alpha   90.00
_cell.angle_beta   90.00
_cell.angle_gamma   90.00
#
_symmetry.space_group_name_H-M   'P 1'
#
loop_
_entity.id
_entity.type
_entity.pdbx_description
1 polymer ?
#
loop_
_entity_poly.entity_id
_entity_poly.type
_entity_poly.pdbx_seq_one_letter_code
_entity_poly.pdbx_strand_id
1 'polypeptide(L)'
;MSILIQSHKNYKYKEDKKMKESTFIVNGMSCNGCARKIENALTETKGVKTSRIDFSKREAYVQYDETQTTLEAIQNVVIQKGYSIE
;
A
#
# COMPACT_ATOMS: atom_id res chain seq x y z
N MET A 1 -19.11 -34.16 13.93
CA MET A 1 -19.81 -32.87 14.17
C MET A 1 -18.76 -31.78 14.23
N SER A 2 -19.06 -30.68 13.57
CA SER A 2 -18.14 -29.64 13.09
C SER A 2 -17.19 -29.08 14.16
N ILE A 3 -15.89 -29.15 13.91
CA ILE A 3 -14.90 -28.32 14.59
C ILE A 3 -14.64 -27.11 13.68
N LEU A 4 -15.14 -25.96 14.12
CA LEU A 4 -14.76 -24.64 13.63
C LEU A 4 -13.26 -24.43 13.92
N ILE A 5 -12.40 -24.61 12.91
CA ILE A 5 -11.07 -24.02 12.94
C ILE A 5 -11.21 -22.59 12.45
N GLN A 6 -11.31 -21.66 13.40
CA GLN A 6 -10.94 -20.29 13.15
C GLN A 6 -9.45 -20.29 12.79
N SER A 7 -9.16 -19.81 11.60
CA SER A 7 -7.85 -19.71 10.97
C SER A 7 -6.83 -19.03 11.89
N HIS A 8 -6.14 -19.82 12.71
CA HIS A 8 -4.90 -19.43 13.37
C HIS A 8 -3.81 -19.25 12.30
N LYS A 9 -3.72 -18.06 11.71
CA LYS A 9 -2.49 -17.64 11.03
C LYS A 9 -1.48 -17.24 12.11
N ASN A 10 -0.70 -18.24 12.50
CA ASN A 10 0.55 -18.12 13.25
C ASN A 10 1.55 -17.28 12.42
N TYR A 11 1.52 -15.96 12.60
CA TYR A 11 2.55 -15.06 12.08
C TYR A 11 3.56 -14.80 13.20
N LYS A 12 4.55 -15.70 13.24
CA LYS A 12 5.79 -15.58 14.01
C LYS A 12 6.51 -14.27 13.59
N TYR A 13 6.27 -13.17 14.28
CA TYR A 13 7.07 -11.95 14.12
C TYR A 13 8.28 -12.04 15.04
N LYS A 14 9.43 -12.35 14.43
CA LYS A 14 10.73 -11.97 14.98
C LYS A 14 10.78 -10.44 15.11
N GLU A 15 11.32 -9.98 16.22
CA GLU A 15 11.72 -8.61 16.54
C GLU A 15 12.39 -7.87 15.35
N ASP A 16 12.23 -6.54 15.31
CA ASP A 16 12.88 -5.55 14.41
C ASP A 16 12.23 -5.24 13.05
N LYS A 17 10.91 -5.33 12.90
CA LYS A 17 10.23 -4.79 11.71
C LYS A 17 9.54 -3.46 12.01
N LYS A 18 10.21 -2.34 11.69
CA LYS A 18 9.60 -1.00 11.71
C LYS A 18 8.66 -0.80 10.50
N MET A 19 7.59 -1.59 10.45
CA MET A 19 6.57 -1.43 9.39
C MET A 19 5.62 -0.31 9.78
N LYS A 20 5.35 0.57 8.83
CA LYS A 20 4.34 1.61 8.91
C LYS A 20 3.24 1.37 7.90
N GLU A 21 2.07 1.86 8.24
CA GLU A 21 0.89 1.86 7.41
C GLU A 21 0.47 3.30 7.18
N SER A 22 0.06 3.63 5.96
CA SER A 22 -0.40 4.98 5.63
C SER A 22 -1.45 4.89 4.53
N THR A 23 -2.43 5.78 4.64
CA THR A 23 -3.46 5.98 3.62
C THR A 23 -3.40 7.44 3.19
N PHE A 24 -3.46 7.70 1.90
CA PHE A 24 -3.49 9.05 1.35
C PHE A 24 -4.43 9.12 0.14
N ILE A 25 -4.94 10.31 -0.16
CA ILE A 25 -5.87 10.51 -1.27
C ILE A 25 -5.08 10.73 -2.55
N VAL A 26 -5.49 10.06 -3.63
CA VAL A 26 -4.89 10.22 -4.96
C VAL A 26 -5.87 10.89 -5.90
N ASN A 27 -5.50 12.07 -6.36
CA ASN A 27 -6.25 12.88 -7.30
C ASN A 27 -5.79 12.61 -8.76
N GLY A 28 -6.71 12.75 -9.70
CA GLY A 28 -6.44 12.55 -11.14
C GLY A 28 -6.64 11.12 -11.65
N MET A 29 -7.07 10.17 -10.81
CA MET A 29 -7.50 8.84 -11.28
C MET A 29 -8.86 8.94 -11.98
N SER A 30 -8.89 8.71 -13.30
CA SER A 30 -10.13 8.75 -14.10
C SER A 30 -10.67 7.37 -14.49
N CYS A 31 -9.93 6.28 -14.26
CA CYS A 31 -10.40 4.92 -14.53
C CYS A 31 -9.73 3.86 -13.65
N ASN A 32 -10.34 2.67 -13.58
CA ASN A 32 -9.80 1.51 -12.86
C ASN A 32 -8.40 1.09 -13.35
N GLY A 33 -8.09 1.33 -14.63
CA GLY A 33 -6.76 1.08 -15.18
C GLY A 33 -5.68 2.02 -14.61
N CYS A 34 -6.03 3.27 -14.29
CA CYS A 34 -5.13 4.21 -13.63
C CYS A 34 -4.83 3.77 -12.19
N ALA A 35 -5.86 3.36 -11.45
CA ALA A 35 -5.69 2.81 -10.10
C ALA A 35 -4.73 1.61 -10.09
N ARG A 36 -4.90 0.67 -11.03
CA ARG A 36 -4.01 -0.51 -11.14
C ARG A 36 -2.57 -0.15 -11.49
N LYS A 37 -2.35 0.88 -12.32
CA LYS A 37 -0.99 1.37 -12.64
C LYS A 37 -0.29 1.94 -11.40
N ILE A 38 -1.02 2.69 -10.58
CA ILE A 38 -0.50 3.24 -9.32
C ILE A 38 -0.22 2.09 -8.35
N GLU A 39 -1.16 1.16 -8.16
CA GLU A 39 -0.99 0.00 -7.27
C GLU A 39 0.28 -0.80 -7.59
N ASN A 40 0.48 -1.12 -8.88
CA ASN A 40 1.67 -1.83 -9.34
C ASN A 40 2.96 -1.05 -9.05
N ALA A 41 2.99 0.25 -9.36
CA ALA A 41 4.17 1.08 -9.11
C ALA A 41 4.52 1.15 -7.62
N LEU A 42 3.51 1.24 -6.75
CA LEU A 42 3.69 1.22 -5.30
C LEU A 42 4.18 -0.15 -4.82
N THR A 43 3.64 -1.25 -5.32
CA THR A 43 4.10 -2.62 -4.97
C THR A 43 5.55 -2.87 -5.40
N GLU A 44 5.97 -2.33 -6.54
CA GLU A 44 7.34 -2.44 -7.04
C GLU A 44 8.35 -1.54 -6.31
N THR A 45 7.85 -0.60 -5.50
CA THR A 45 8.70 0.33 -4.75
C THR A 45 9.43 -0.41 -3.63
N LYS A 46 10.77 -0.26 -3.58
CA LYS A 46 11.59 -0.87 -2.53
C LYS A 46 11.10 -0.47 -1.14
N GLY A 47 11.02 -1.44 -0.24
CA GLY A 47 10.53 -1.23 1.12
C GLY A 47 9.00 -1.28 1.25
N VAL A 48 8.24 -1.23 0.16
CA VAL A 48 6.78 -1.46 0.22
C VAL A 48 6.52 -2.96 0.34
N LYS A 49 5.68 -3.32 1.31
CA LYS A 49 5.26 -4.70 1.56
C LYS A 49 3.92 -5.01 0.91
N THR A 50 2.99 -4.07 0.98
CA THR A 50 1.63 -4.18 0.45
C THR A 50 1.18 -2.82 -0.04
N SER A 51 0.53 -2.73 -1.20
CA SER A 51 -0.25 -1.57 -1.62
C SER A 51 -1.65 -2.00 -2.05
N ARG A 52 -2.64 -1.14 -1.83
CA ARG A 52 -4.03 -1.32 -2.27
C ARG A 52 -4.63 0.02 -2.66
N ILE A 53 -5.38 0.05 -3.75
CA ILE A 53 -6.13 1.25 -4.15
C ILE A 53 -7.63 1.00 -4.03
N ASP A 54 -8.32 1.84 -3.26
CA ASP A 54 -9.77 1.96 -3.29
C ASP A 54 -10.14 3.08 -4.27
N PHE A 55 -10.48 2.71 -5.51
CA PHE A 55 -10.84 3.67 -6.55
C PHE A 55 -12.13 4.44 -6.21
N SER A 56 -13.08 3.81 -5.53
CA SER A 56 -14.35 4.45 -5.14
C SER A 56 -14.12 5.58 -4.15
N LYS A 57 -13.16 5.41 -3.23
CA LYS A 57 -12.77 6.42 -2.25
C LYS A 57 -11.60 7.29 -2.67
N ARG A 58 -10.93 6.96 -3.77
CA ARG A 58 -9.67 7.56 -4.23
C ARG A 58 -8.54 7.43 -3.21
N GLU A 59 -8.57 6.37 -2.42
CA GLU A 59 -7.61 6.13 -1.34
C GLU A 59 -6.53 5.16 -1.80
N ALA A 60 -5.27 5.50 -1.53
CA ALA A 60 -4.15 4.60 -1.65
C ALA A 60 -3.67 4.20 -0.26
N TYR A 61 -3.78 2.91 0.05
CA TYR A 61 -3.22 2.32 1.26
C TYR A 61 -1.88 1.67 0.94
N VAL A 62 -0.89 1.91 1.80
CA VAL A 62 0.44 1.32 1.71
C VAL A 62 0.90 0.81 3.08
N GLN A 63 1.56 -0.34 3.07
CA GLN A 63 2.33 -0.84 4.18
C GLN A 63 3.79 -0.92 3.75
N TYR A 64 4.69 -0.27 4.48
CA TYR A 64 6.09 -0.15 4.09
C TYR A 64 7.04 -0.21 5.27
N ASP A 65 8.29 -0.53 4.98
CA ASP A 65 9.40 -0.54 5.91
C ASP A 65 10.04 0.84 6.01
N GLU A 66 9.87 1.51 7.16
CA GLU A 66 10.39 2.87 7.37
C GLU A 66 11.93 2.93 7.41
N THR A 67 12.61 1.79 7.49
CA THR A 67 14.08 1.71 7.37
C THR A 67 14.55 1.67 5.93
N GLN A 68 13.67 1.34 4.98
CA GLN A 68 14.00 1.20 3.57
C GLN A 68 13.40 2.29 2.69
N THR A 69 12.29 2.88 3.10
CA THR A 69 11.59 3.94 2.37
C THR A 69 10.81 4.85 3.30
N THR A 70 10.35 5.99 2.80
CA THR A 70 9.54 6.96 3.55
C THR A 70 8.20 7.17 2.87
N LEU A 71 7.21 7.67 3.62
CA LEU A 71 5.91 8.04 3.03
C LEU A 71 6.10 9.03 1.87
N GLU A 72 6.95 10.04 2.03
CA GLU A 72 7.24 11.02 0.98
C GLU A 72 7.82 10.36 -0.29
N ALA A 73 8.75 9.41 -0.15
CA ALA A 73 9.31 8.69 -1.28
C ALA A 73 8.23 7.86 -2.01
N ILE A 74 7.34 7.22 -1.26
CA ILE A 74 6.20 6.46 -1.80
C ILE A 74 5.23 7.40 -2.53
N GLN A 75 4.90 8.54 -1.94
CA GLN A 75 4.03 9.55 -2.54
C GLN A 75 4.65 10.12 -3.83
N ASN A 76 5.97 10.34 -3.85
CA ASN A 76 6.68 10.78 -5.04
C ASN A 76 6.58 9.81 -6.21
N VAL A 77 6.48 8.49 -5.97
CA VAL A 77 6.24 7.51 -7.04
C VAL A 77 4.90 7.79 -7.74
N VAL A 78 3.85 8.13 -7.00
CA VAL A 78 2.53 8.47 -7.55
C VAL A 78 2.59 9.78 -8.33
N ILE A 79 3.32 10.78 -7.81
CA ILE A 79 3.54 12.07 -8.48
C ILE A 79 4.29 11.89 -9.80
N GLN A 80 5.33 11.05 -9.84
CA GLN A 80 6.08 10.73 -11.06
C GLN A 80 5.25 9.99 -12.11
N LYS A 81 4.15 9.32 -11.71
CA LYS A 81 3.18 8.74 -12.64
C LYS A 81 2.16 9.74 -13.17
N GLY A 82 2.24 11.01 -12.75
CA GLY A 82 1.39 12.11 -13.22
C GLY A 82 0.12 12.33 -12.41
N TYR A 83 0.07 11.86 -11.16
CA TYR A 83 -1.08 12.02 -10.26
C TYR A 83 -0.74 12.95 -9.10
N SER A 84 -1.75 13.54 -8.47
CA SER A 84 -1.57 14.43 -7.32
C SER A 84 -2.00 13.73 -6.03
N ILE A 85 -1.44 14.15 -4.90
CA ILE A 85 -1.77 13.61 -3.57
C ILE A 85 -2.30 14.74 -2.68
N GLU A 86 -3.25 14.40 -1.81
CA GLU A 86 -3.82 15.27 -0.77
C GLU A 86 -3.65 14.63 0.61
#